data_AF-A0A2E3FAB0-F1
#
_entry.id   AF-A0A2E3FAB0-F1
#
_cell.length_a   1.000
_cell.length_b   1.000
_cell.length_c   1.000
_cell.angle_alpha   90.00
_cell.angle_beta   90.00
_cell.angle_gamma   90.00
#
_symmetry.space_group_name_H-M   'P 1'
#
loop_
_entity.id
_entity.type
_entity.pdbx_description
1 polymer ?
#
loop_
_entity_poly.entity_id
_entity_poly.type
_entity_poly.pdbx_seq_one_letter_code
_entity_poly.pdbx_strand_id
1 'polypeptide(L)'
;MSLIRPNAARQLKRWAEPGIAVLFCAGGVWLALTGLGIFRWFGVLLAIVSTSFALLAIRRAMFWGGEFGVGHVEVDEGEIRYMAAHGGASLPISALRSVRLTQQDRGPRLWSLSGAGMPPLWIPVDASGAQALFDVFANLPGMDMQALLRHLNRPQGNDVVIWQRNAARLH
;
A
#
# COMPACT_ATOMS: atom_id res chain seq x y z
N MET A 1 -1.65 -24.33 -25.57
CA MET A 1 -1.31 -24.50 -24.14
C MET A 1 -0.17 -23.54 -23.82
N SER A 2 -0.44 -22.43 -23.14
CA SER A 2 0.58 -21.40 -22.85
C SER A 2 1.29 -21.73 -21.55
N LEU A 3 2.60 -21.96 -21.62
CA LEU A 3 3.49 -22.29 -20.50
C LEU A 3 3.96 -21.04 -19.72
N ILE A 4 3.16 -19.96 -19.71
CA ILE A 4 3.47 -18.74 -18.97
C ILE A 4 2.40 -18.54 -17.91
N ARG A 5 2.78 -18.66 -16.64
CA ARG A 5 1.92 -18.30 -15.49
C ARG A 5 1.34 -16.89 -15.75
N PRO A 6 0.01 -16.68 -15.66
CA PRO A 6 -0.63 -15.39 -15.94
C PRO A 6 -0.14 -14.24 -15.06
N ASN A 7 0.54 -14.55 -13.95
CA ASN A 7 1.21 -13.56 -13.10
C ASN A 7 2.54 -13.05 -13.68
N ALA A 8 3.28 -13.89 -14.42
CA ALA A 8 4.56 -13.51 -15.03
C ALA A 8 4.37 -12.63 -16.28
N ALA A 9 3.35 -12.94 -17.09
CA ALA A 9 3.01 -12.13 -18.27
C ALA A 9 2.56 -10.70 -17.89
N ARG A 10 1.87 -10.53 -16.75
CA ARG A 10 1.50 -9.21 -16.22
C ARG A 10 2.72 -8.43 -15.73
N GLN A 11 3.67 -9.10 -15.06
CA GLN A 11 4.93 -8.48 -14.65
C GLN A 11 5.80 -8.06 -15.85
N LEU A 12 5.86 -8.85 -16.92
CA LEU A 12 6.64 -8.52 -18.11
C LEU A 12 6.04 -7.33 -18.88
N LYS A 13 4.71 -7.29 -19.05
CA LYS A 13 4.03 -6.11 -19.62
C LYS A 13 4.23 -4.86 -18.74
N ARG A 14 4.30 -5.03 -17.43
CA ARG A 14 4.49 -3.95 -16.45
C ARG A 14 5.87 -3.29 -16.53
N TRP A 15 6.90 -4.00 -16.99
CA TRP A 15 8.26 -3.46 -17.14
C TRP A 15 8.67 -3.14 -18.59
N ALA A 16 7.82 -3.47 -19.56
CA ALA A 16 8.08 -3.18 -20.97
C ALA A 16 8.12 -1.66 -21.26
N GLU A 17 7.19 -0.89 -20.71
CA GLU A 17 7.13 0.58 -20.88
C GLU A 17 8.37 1.31 -20.32
N PRO A 18 8.82 1.08 -19.07
CA PRO A 18 10.04 1.71 -18.57
C PRO A 18 11.30 1.18 -19.28
N GLY A 19 11.33 -0.09 -19.69
CA GLY A 19 12.47 -0.65 -20.44
C GLY A 19 12.69 0.02 -21.80
N ILE A 20 11.62 0.32 -22.52
CA ILE A 20 11.68 1.06 -23.79
C ILE A 20 12.16 2.50 -23.55
N ALA A 21 11.66 3.17 -22.51
CA ALA A 21 12.09 4.53 -22.17
C ALA A 21 13.60 4.62 -21.84
N VAL A 22 14.13 3.64 -21.10
CA VAL A 22 15.57 3.55 -20.78
C VAL A 22 16.41 3.29 -22.03
N LEU A 23 15.96 2.41 -22.94
CA LEU A 23 16.63 2.15 -24.22
C LEU A 23 16.74 3.42 -25.08
N PHE A 24 15.65 4.19 -25.20
CA PHE A 24 15.67 5.47 -25.92
C PHE A 24 16.58 6.50 -25.26
N CYS A 25 16.61 6.56 -23.93
CA CYS A 25 17.50 7.46 -23.19
C CYS A 25 18.98 7.11 -23.41
N ALA A 26 19.33 5.82 -23.34
CA ALA A 26 20.68 5.33 -23.62
C ALA A 26 21.10 5.61 -25.08
N GLY A 27 20.19 5.41 -26.03
CA GLY A 27 20.43 5.74 -27.45
C GLY A 27 20.66 7.24 -27.69
N GLY A 28 19.87 8.11 -27.04
CA GLY A 28 20.03 9.56 -27.13
C GLY A 28 21.36 10.06 -26.55
N VAL A 29 21.77 9.52 -25.39
CA VAL A 29 23.06 9.84 -24.76
C VAL A 29 24.23 9.35 -25.62
N TRP A 30 24.12 8.15 -26.20
CA TRP A 30 25.16 7.60 -27.09
C TRP A 30 25.34 8.45 -28.35
N LEU A 31 24.25 8.87 -29.00
CA LEU A 31 24.30 9.79 -30.15
C LEU A 31 24.85 11.18 -29.79
N ALA A 32 24.55 11.70 -28.59
CA ALA A 32 25.08 12.98 -28.12
C ALA A 32 26.60 12.95 -27.88
N LEU A 33 27.15 11.79 -27.47
CA LEU A 33 28.58 11.59 -27.23
C LEU A 33 29.37 11.26 -28.51
N THR A 34 28.73 10.62 -29.50
CA THR A 34 29.37 10.17 -30.75
C THR A 34 29.18 11.13 -31.92
N GLY A 35 28.18 12.01 -31.86
CA GLY A 35 27.86 12.96 -32.94
C GLY A 35 28.75 14.20 -32.96
N LEU A 36 29.22 14.59 -34.15
CA LEU A 36 29.95 15.83 -34.40
C LEU A 36 29.04 16.88 -35.09
N GLY A 37 29.22 18.17 -34.75
CA GLY A 37 28.51 19.28 -35.38
C GLY A 37 27.01 19.39 -35.01
N ILE A 38 26.16 19.72 -36.00
CA ILE A 38 24.70 19.93 -35.82
C ILE A 38 23.97 18.66 -35.31
N PHE A 39 24.46 17.47 -35.67
CA PHE A 39 23.91 16.20 -35.17
C PHE A 39 24.05 16.05 -33.65
N ARG A 40 25.07 16.69 -33.04
CA ARG A 40 25.24 16.71 -31.59
C ARG A 40 24.12 17.45 -30.87
N TRP A 41 23.64 18.55 -31.43
CA TRP A 41 22.53 19.33 -30.85
C TRP A 41 21.20 18.57 -30.91
N PHE A 42 20.95 17.83 -31.98
CA PHE A 42 19.82 16.90 -32.03
C PHE A 42 19.91 15.81 -30.95
N GLY A 43 21.11 15.27 -30.71
CA GLY A 43 21.35 14.30 -29.64
C GLY A 43 21.07 14.88 -28.24
N VAL A 44 21.48 16.13 -27.97
CA VAL A 44 21.21 16.81 -26.69
C VAL A 44 19.70 17.03 -26.48
N LEU A 45 18.99 17.49 -27.52
CA LEU A 45 17.55 17.73 -27.45
C LEU A 45 16.78 16.43 -27.18
N LEU A 46 17.17 15.35 -27.87
CA LEU A 46 16.64 14.01 -27.65
C LEU A 46 16.92 13.50 -26.22
N ALA A 47 18.15 13.70 -25.72
CA ALA A 47 18.54 13.27 -24.38
C ALA A 47 17.73 13.98 -23.27
N ILE A 48 17.46 15.28 -23.42
CA ILE A 48 16.63 16.04 -22.46
C ILE A 48 15.20 15.51 -22.44
N VAL A 49 14.61 15.28 -23.61
CA VAL A 49 13.26 14.74 -23.74
C VAL A 49 13.19 13.34 -23.13
N SER A 50 14.10 12.43 -23.49
CA SER A 50 14.13 11.08 -22.95
C SER A 50 14.36 11.05 -21.44
N THR A 51 15.22 11.92 -20.90
CA THR A 51 15.45 12.02 -19.45
C THR A 51 14.17 12.46 -18.73
N SER A 52 13.43 13.42 -19.29
CA SER A 52 12.16 13.88 -18.71
C SER A 52 11.13 12.75 -18.65
N PHE A 53 11.01 11.99 -19.74
CA PHE A 53 10.13 10.80 -19.78
C PHE A 53 10.61 9.69 -18.83
N ALA A 54 11.92 9.44 -18.72
CA ALA A 54 12.47 8.48 -17.78
C ALA A 54 12.19 8.87 -16.33
N LEU A 55 12.34 10.15 -15.98
CA LEU A 55 11.99 10.65 -14.65
C LEU A 55 10.50 10.49 -14.34
N LEU A 56 9.61 10.78 -15.30
CA LEU A 56 8.17 10.54 -15.15
C LEU A 56 7.83 9.06 -15.00
N ALA A 57 8.46 8.19 -15.79
CA ALA A 57 8.27 6.74 -15.74
C ALA A 57 8.78 6.16 -14.42
N ILE A 58 9.95 6.60 -13.94
CA ILE A 58 10.51 6.21 -12.64
C ILE A 58 9.61 6.72 -11.52
N ARG A 59 9.17 7.98 -11.54
CA ARG A 59 8.23 8.52 -10.55
C ARG A 59 6.91 7.72 -10.51
N ARG A 60 6.36 7.35 -11.67
CA ARG A 60 5.15 6.52 -11.79
C ARG A 60 5.36 5.08 -11.32
N ALA A 61 6.51 4.48 -11.63
CA ALA A 61 6.86 3.14 -11.19
C ALA A 61 7.10 3.08 -9.67
N MET A 62 7.71 4.14 -9.11
CA MET A 62 7.90 4.32 -7.67
C MET A 62 6.57 4.52 -6.95
N PHE A 63 5.60 5.21 -7.57
CA PHE A 63 4.23 5.34 -7.05
C PHE A 63 3.46 4.01 -7.02
N TRP A 64 3.94 2.99 -7.73
CA TRP A 64 3.25 1.70 -7.84
C TRP A 64 4.09 0.51 -7.36
N GLY A 65 5.28 0.76 -6.80
CA GLY A 65 6.31 -0.26 -6.56
C GLY A 65 6.53 -0.69 -5.10
N GLY A 66 6.08 0.07 -4.11
CA GLY A 66 6.27 -0.32 -2.71
C GLY A 66 5.70 0.70 -1.72
N GLU A 67 5.22 0.18 -0.59
CA GLU A 67 4.97 0.90 0.67
C GLU A 67 3.70 1.73 0.85
N PHE A 68 2.64 1.46 0.09
CA PHE A 68 1.29 1.81 0.54
C PHE A 68 0.38 0.61 0.30
N GLY A 69 0.04 -0.09 1.39
CA GLY A 69 -0.98 -1.12 1.41
C GLY A 69 -2.23 -0.61 0.72
N VAL A 70 -2.90 -1.47 -0.03
CA VAL A 70 -4.05 -1.12 -0.88
C VAL A 70 -5.06 -0.32 -0.07
N GLY A 71 -5.13 1.01 -0.24
CA GLY A 71 -6.12 1.88 0.40
C GLY A 71 -5.57 2.92 1.38
N HIS A 72 -6.41 3.88 1.71
CA HIS A 72 -6.14 4.99 2.63
C HIS A 72 -7.08 4.90 3.83
N VAL A 73 -6.52 5.07 5.02
CA VAL A 73 -7.26 5.18 6.28
C VAL A 73 -7.31 6.63 6.69
N GLU A 74 -8.52 7.12 6.95
CA GLU A 74 -8.77 8.44 7.48
C GLU A 74 -9.54 8.28 8.79
N VAL A 75 -9.17 9.07 9.80
CA VAL A 75 -9.86 9.11 11.09
C VAL A 75 -10.34 10.54 11.28
N ASP A 76 -11.66 10.70 11.40
CA ASP A 76 -12.31 12.01 11.54
C ASP A 76 -13.33 11.96 12.68
N GLU A 77 -13.33 12.97 13.57
CA GLU A 77 -14.26 13.25 14.69
C GLU A 77 -15.01 12.07 15.38
N GLY A 78 -14.44 10.86 15.41
CA GLY A 78 -15.07 9.66 16.00
C GLY A 78 -15.38 8.52 15.02
N GLU A 79 -14.97 8.60 13.77
CA GLU A 79 -15.18 7.61 12.71
C GLU A 79 -13.85 7.18 12.08
N ILE A 80 -13.70 5.88 11.86
CA ILE A 80 -12.60 5.27 11.10
C ILE A 80 -13.12 5.00 9.70
N ARG A 81 -12.54 5.63 8.68
CA ARG A 81 -12.89 5.41 7.28
C ARG A 81 -11.73 4.77 6.55
N TYR A 82 -12.01 3.69 5.84
CA TYR A 82 -11.03 3.04 4.99
C TYR A 82 -11.53 3.01 3.55
N MET A 83 -10.71 3.53 2.65
CA MET A 83 -11.01 3.70 1.23
C MET A 83 -10.01 2.90 0.40
N ALA A 84 -10.49 1.96 -0.41
CA ALA A 84 -9.69 1.15 -1.32
C ALA A 84 -10.19 1.28 -2.77
N ALA A 85 -9.37 0.87 -3.74
CA ALA A 85 -9.67 1.04 -5.16
C ALA A 85 -10.98 0.36 -5.64
N HIS A 86 -11.43 -0.68 -4.94
CA HIS A 86 -12.62 -1.46 -5.30
C HIS A 86 -13.63 -1.56 -4.15
N GLY A 87 -13.61 -0.60 -3.22
CA GLY A 87 -14.55 -0.57 -2.10
C GLY A 87 -14.06 0.30 -0.95
N GLY A 88 -14.87 0.42 0.09
CA GLY A 88 -14.53 1.16 1.29
C GLY A 88 -15.64 1.03 2.30
N ALA A 89 -15.32 1.26 3.56
CA ALA A 89 -16.31 1.26 4.61
C ALA A 89 -15.85 2.19 5.73
N SER A 90 -16.83 2.70 6.46
CA SER A 90 -16.60 3.52 7.63
C SER A 90 -17.16 2.81 8.87
N LEU A 91 -16.48 3.00 9.98
CA LEU A 91 -16.79 2.39 11.25
C LEU A 91 -16.67 3.45 12.35
N PRO A 92 -17.78 3.83 13.01
CA PRO A 92 -17.71 4.71 14.18
C PRO A 92 -16.89 4.07 15.30
N ILE A 93 -15.95 4.83 15.88
CA ILE A 93 -15.13 4.42 17.05
C ILE A 93 -16.05 4.06 18.22
N SER A 94 -17.16 4.78 18.39
CA SER A 94 -18.18 4.50 19.40
C SER A 94 -18.84 3.13 19.22
N ALA A 95 -18.95 2.63 17.98
CA ALA A 95 -19.52 1.34 17.63
C ALA A 95 -18.48 0.19 17.64
N LEU A 96 -17.19 0.50 17.78
CA LEU A 96 -16.10 -0.47 17.78
C LEU A 96 -16.19 -1.45 18.95
N ARG A 97 -16.29 -2.75 18.63
CA ARG A 97 -16.43 -3.84 19.61
C ARG A 97 -15.21 -4.73 19.73
N SER A 98 -14.46 -4.94 18.65
CA SER A 98 -13.23 -5.72 18.72
C SER A 98 -12.22 -5.23 17.70
N VAL A 99 -10.95 -5.35 18.07
CA VAL A 99 -9.78 -5.12 17.24
C VAL A 99 -9.01 -6.43 17.20
N ARG A 100 -8.90 -7.02 16.01
CA ARG A 100 -8.10 -8.23 15.78
C ARG A 100 -7.04 -7.97 14.73
N LEU A 101 -5.94 -8.70 14.85
CA LEU A 101 -4.90 -8.76 13.85
C LEU A 101 -4.95 -10.16 13.22
N THR A 102 -5.31 -10.22 11.94
CA THR A 102 -5.35 -11.47 11.18
C THR A 102 -4.31 -11.47 10.08
N GLN A 103 -3.88 -12.66 9.69
CA GLN A 103 -3.07 -12.90 8.51
C GLN A 103 -3.69 -14.08 7.76
N GLN A 104 -4.15 -13.83 6.54
CA GLN A 104 -4.71 -14.89 5.71
C GLN A 104 -3.59 -15.64 4.98
N ASP A 105 -3.26 -16.85 5.43
CA ASP A 105 -2.21 -17.72 4.88
C ASP A 105 -0.87 -17.00 4.62
N ARG A 106 -0.59 -16.67 3.34
CA ARG A 106 0.61 -15.94 2.86
C ARG A 106 0.32 -14.50 2.42
N GLY A 107 -0.87 -14.00 2.71
CA GLY A 107 -1.31 -12.65 2.39
C GLY A 107 -0.78 -11.59 3.37
N PRO A 108 -1.05 -10.30 3.10
CA PRO A 108 -0.70 -9.22 4.01
C PRO A 108 -1.46 -9.36 5.33
N ARG A 109 -0.89 -8.78 6.39
CA ARG A 109 -1.61 -8.68 7.66
C ARG A 109 -2.70 -7.62 7.55
N LEU A 110 -3.84 -7.93 8.17
CA LEU A 110 -5.03 -7.11 8.15
C LEU A 110 -5.50 -6.88 9.58
N TRP A 111 -5.79 -5.63 9.90
CA TRP A 111 -6.65 -5.27 11.01
C TRP A 111 -8.08 -5.67 10.69
N SER A 112 -8.74 -6.37 11.60
CA SER A 112 -10.17 -6.68 11.55
C SER A 112 -10.86 -5.89 12.67
N LEU A 113 -11.61 -4.85 12.28
CA LEU A 113 -12.36 -4.00 13.20
C LEU A 113 -13.83 -4.36 13.10
N SER A 114 -14.43 -4.88 14.17
CA SER A 114 -15.85 -5.25 14.17
C SER A 114 -16.70 -4.21 14.89
N GLY A 115 -17.76 -3.75 14.25
CA GLY A 115 -18.78 -2.87 14.82
C GLY A 115 -20.02 -3.61 15.32
N ALA A 116 -20.85 -2.92 16.12
CA ALA A 116 -22.19 -3.41 16.44
C ALA A 116 -23.10 -3.35 15.20
N GLY A 117 -23.60 -4.49 14.71
CA GLY A 117 -24.55 -4.55 13.60
C GLY A 117 -23.98 -4.20 12.22
N MET A 118 -22.65 -4.10 12.10
CA MET A 118 -21.94 -3.78 10.86
C MET A 118 -21.00 -4.93 10.46
N PRO A 119 -20.76 -5.15 9.16
CA PRO A 119 -19.74 -6.09 8.72
C PRO A 119 -18.36 -5.65 9.22
N PRO A 120 -17.43 -6.60 9.48
CA PRO A 120 -16.08 -6.27 9.93
C PRO A 120 -15.33 -5.50 8.85
N LEU A 121 -14.66 -4.43 9.27
CA LEU A 121 -13.79 -3.61 8.44
C LEU A 121 -12.39 -4.22 8.42
N TRP A 122 -11.89 -4.53 7.22
CA TRP A 122 -10.57 -5.13 7.01
C TRP A 122 -9.61 -4.08 6.45
N ILE A 123 -8.56 -3.77 7.20
CA ILE A 123 -7.60 -2.72 6.84
C ILE A 123 -6.18 -3.32 6.82
N PRO A 124 -5.44 -3.27 5.71
CA PRO A 124 -4.04 -3.69 5.68
C PRO A 124 -3.21 -2.94 6.71
N VAL A 125 -2.31 -3.63 7.40
CA VAL A 125 -1.42 -3.00 8.40
C VAL A 125 -0.50 -1.95 7.75
N ASP A 126 -0.17 -2.14 6.48
CA ASP A 126 0.66 -1.27 5.65
C ASP A 126 -0.14 -0.19 4.89
N ALA A 127 -1.45 -0.05 5.12
CA ALA A 127 -2.28 0.96 4.46
C ALA A 127 -1.80 2.39 4.74
N SER A 128 -1.95 3.29 3.77
CA SER A 128 -1.66 4.71 3.97
C SER A 128 -2.52 5.29 5.09
N GLY A 129 -1.93 6.01 6.05
CA GLY A 129 -2.69 6.59 7.17
C GLY A 129 -3.04 5.59 8.27
N ALA A 130 -2.62 4.32 8.18
CA ALA A 130 -2.82 3.33 9.24
C ALA A 130 -2.18 3.75 10.57
N GLN A 131 -1.23 4.70 10.56
CA GLN A 131 -0.66 5.32 11.76
C GLN A 131 -1.74 5.96 12.65
N ALA A 132 -2.77 6.57 12.05
CA ALA A 132 -3.86 7.21 12.79
C ALA A 132 -4.70 6.20 13.59
N LEU A 133 -4.72 4.93 13.19
CA LEU A 133 -5.40 3.87 13.96
C LEU A 133 -4.71 3.65 15.31
N PHE A 134 -3.40 3.84 15.42
CA PHE A 134 -2.68 3.66 16.68
C PHE A 134 -3.14 4.68 17.73
N ASP A 135 -3.42 5.92 17.32
CA ASP A 135 -3.94 6.95 18.22
C ASP A 135 -5.36 6.61 18.69
N VAL A 136 -6.20 6.09 17.78
CA VAL A 136 -7.54 5.60 18.13
C VAL A 136 -7.46 4.46 19.13
N PHE A 137 -6.59 3.49 18.86
CA PHE A 137 -6.34 2.32 19.68
C PHE A 137 -5.85 2.69 21.08
N ALA A 138 -4.89 3.62 21.18
CA ALA A 138 -4.38 4.12 22.46
C ALA A 138 -5.47 4.76 23.33
N ASN A 139 -6.51 5.33 22.71
CA ASN A 139 -7.64 5.94 23.42
C ASN A 139 -8.74 4.93 23.82
N LEU A 140 -8.64 3.65 23.43
CA LEU A 140 -9.63 2.64 23.83
C LEU A 140 -9.41 2.18 25.28
N PRO A 141 -10.49 2.08 26.09
CA PRO A 141 -10.37 1.67 27.48
C PRO A 141 -9.93 0.21 27.58
N GLY A 142 -8.88 -0.02 28.37
CA GLY A 142 -8.33 -1.36 28.61
C GLY A 142 -7.53 -1.94 27.45
N MET A 143 -7.10 -1.13 26.48
CA MET A 143 -6.19 -1.60 25.43
C MET A 143 -4.75 -1.74 25.94
N ASP A 144 -4.15 -2.90 25.70
CA ASP A 144 -2.72 -3.14 25.93
C ASP A 144 -1.92 -2.81 24.66
N MET A 145 -1.43 -1.57 24.58
CA MET A 145 -0.58 -1.11 23.49
C MET A 145 0.75 -1.86 23.40
N GLN A 146 1.29 -2.35 24.53
CA GLN A 146 2.53 -3.13 24.53
C GLN A 146 2.31 -4.53 23.96
N ALA A 147 1.18 -5.18 24.27
CA ALA A 147 0.78 -6.41 23.59
C ALA A 147 0.55 -6.19 22.10
N LEU A 148 -0.12 -5.11 21.71
CA LEU A 148 -0.34 -4.76 20.29
C LEU A 148 0.98 -4.70 19.52
N LEU A 149 1.95 -3.90 20.01
CA LEU A 149 3.25 -3.74 19.35
C LEU A 149 4.06 -5.04 19.32
N ARG A 150 3.97 -5.88 20.36
CA ARG A 150 4.60 -7.20 20.36
C ARG A 150 4.06 -8.10 19.26
N HIS A 151 2.75 -8.13 19.03
CA HIS A 151 2.14 -8.93 17.97
C HIS A 151 2.44 -8.40 16.56
N LEU A 152 2.64 -7.09 16.42
CA LEU A 152 3.10 -6.50 15.15
C LEU A 152 4.54 -6.90 14.84
N ASN A 153 5.45 -6.75 15.80
CA ASN A 153 6.87 -7.06 15.60
C ASN A 153 7.16 -8.57 15.51
N ARG A 154 6.42 -9.37 16.30
CA ARG A 154 6.58 -10.83 16.35
C ARG A 154 5.22 -11.48 16.13
N PRO A 155 4.89 -11.87 14.89
CA PRO A 155 3.64 -12.58 14.60
C PRO A 155 3.60 -13.90 15.37
N GLN A 156 2.58 -14.07 16.19
CA GLN A 156 2.29 -15.31 16.90
C GLN A 156 0.88 -15.75 16.53
N GLY A 157 0.75 -16.59 15.49
CA GLY A 157 -0.53 -17.07 14.98
C GLY A 157 -1.15 -16.22 13.87
N ASN A 158 -2.22 -16.74 13.27
CA ASN A 158 -2.89 -16.17 12.09
C ASN A 158 -4.12 -15.32 12.44
N ASP A 159 -4.64 -15.39 13.66
CA ASP A 159 -5.75 -14.56 14.13
C ASP A 159 -5.60 -14.30 15.62
N VAL A 160 -5.38 -13.04 15.99
CA VAL A 160 -5.14 -12.63 17.37
C VAL A 160 -6.11 -11.49 17.72
N VAL A 161 -6.90 -11.70 18.78
CA VAL A 161 -7.71 -10.64 19.38
C VAL A 161 -6.82 -9.77 20.27
N ILE A 162 -6.67 -8.50 19.91
CA ILE A 162 -5.85 -7.55 20.68
C ILE A 162 -6.71 -6.81 21.70
N TRP A 163 -7.93 -6.47 21.31
CA TRP A 163 -8.86 -5.78 22.19
C TRP A 163 -10.29 -6.19 21.87
N GLN A 164 -11.10 -6.24 22.92
CA GLN A 164 -12.53 -6.42 22.84
C GLN A 164 -13.19 -5.53 23.87
N ARG A 165 -14.25 -4.82 23.47
CA ARG A 165 -15.07 -4.06 24.40
C ARG A 165 -15.67 -5.05 25.38
N ASN A 166 -15.42 -4.83 26.68
CA ASN A 166 -16.10 -5.58 27.73
C ASN A 166 -17.61 -5.38 27.56
N ALA A 167 -18.28 -6.34 26.95
CA ALA A 167 -19.71 -6.46 27.07
C ALA A 167 -19.93 -6.78 28.55
N ALA A 168 -20.50 -5.84 29.30
CA ALA A 168 -21.00 -6.15 30.63
C ALA A 168 -21.78 -7.45 30.51
N ARG A 169 -21.31 -8.52 31.16
CA ARG A 169 -22.12 -9.71 31.36
C ARG A 169 -23.31 -9.22 32.17
N LEU A 170 -24.45 -9.01 31.52
CA LEU A 170 -25.73 -8.98 32.18
C LEU A 170 -25.95 -10.42 32.66
N HIS A 171 -25.62 -10.67 33.92
CA HIS A 171 -26.10 -11.80 34.70
C HIS A 171 -27.41 -11.39 35.37
#